data_AF-A0A254QE77-F1
#
_entry.id   AF-A0A254QE77-F1
#
_cell.length_a   1.000
_cell.length_b   1.000
_cell.length_c   1.000
_cell.angle_alpha   90.00
_cell.angle_beta   90.00
_cell.angle_gamma   90.00
#
_symmetry.space_group_name_H-M   'P 1'
#
loop_
_entity.id
_entity.type
_entity.pdbx_description
1 polymer ?
#
loop_
_entity_poly.entity_id
_entity_poly.type
_entity_poly.pdbx_seq_one_letter_code
_entity_poly.pdbx_strand_id
1 'polypeptide(L)'
;MGNIAIAMKVGADEIIHTVSTDAPSRGARFLRFLGPGFLVSVGYMDPGNWATDLEGGSRFGYTLLWVILASNLMAILLQTLCVRLGLGGGMDLAQACKAIFNRPLSVLLWLLAEIAMIATDVAEVIGSAVALNLLFGLNKVAGVVLTGLDVILLLGLMKFGFRKLEALVIVLVGTIGVCLFINVFKAAPAWGSVASSLIPREKPSGDALRIAIGIIGATVMPHNLYLHSSIVQSRQVPEDRKHEAIKAATWDTVISLGAAFFVNAAILILAAAVFHKGGTPVASLERAHELLTPTLGPVAAVLFGVALLASGQSSTITGTLAGQVVMEGFMNWKIKPQFRRMITRGLALVPAILIVTLTEGRDIDGLVLSQVILSLQLPFAVFPLVLIAANKAKLGEYAAPKWMTVLGVLIGTVITLLNINFMADKFGWPLIVGGAAALAGFVYWSQFVYRAKDRVVAD
;
A
#
# COMPACT_ATOMS: atom_id res chain seq x y z
N MET A 1 -30.41 4.53 -19.26
CA MET A 1 -30.27 4.76 -17.80
C MET A 1 -31.04 3.77 -16.90
N GLY A 2 -31.87 2.84 -17.41
CA GLY A 2 -32.68 1.95 -16.55
C GLY A 2 -32.12 0.55 -16.21
N ASN A 3 -31.11 0.03 -16.93
CA ASN A 3 -30.69 -1.37 -16.81
C ASN A 3 -29.35 -1.62 -16.11
N ILE A 4 -28.70 -0.59 -15.55
CA ILE A 4 -27.43 -0.73 -14.80
C ILE A 4 -27.68 -0.84 -13.29
N ALA A 5 -28.85 -0.40 -12.80
CA ALA A 5 -29.16 -0.33 -11.38
C ALA A 5 -29.55 -1.68 -10.72
N ILE A 6 -29.75 -2.76 -11.49
CA ILE A 6 -30.38 -4.00 -10.97
C ILE A 6 -29.38 -5.17 -10.79
N ALA A 7 -28.11 -5.03 -11.19
CA ALA A 7 -27.16 -6.16 -11.16
C ALA A 7 -26.09 -6.11 -10.05
N MET A 8 -26.06 -5.10 -9.18
CA MET A 8 -25.03 -4.95 -8.14
C MET A 8 -25.64 -5.17 -6.75
N LYS A 9 -25.82 -6.44 -6.38
CA LYS A 9 -26.14 -6.85 -5.01
C LYS A 9 -25.25 -8.01 -4.58
N VAL A 10 -24.61 -7.79 -3.43
CA VAL A 10 -23.92 -8.73 -2.56
C VAL A 10 -22.46 -9.03 -2.91
N GLY A 11 -21.58 -8.76 -1.96
CA GLY A 11 -20.14 -9.00 -1.95
C GLY A 11 -19.48 -8.03 -0.97
N ALA A 12 -19.43 -6.75 -1.35
CA ALA A 12 -18.98 -5.62 -0.53
C ALA A 12 -20.10 -4.99 0.34
N ASP A 13 -21.32 -5.54 0.28
CA ASP A 13 -22.53 -5.03 0.96
C ASP A 13 -22.41 -4.95 2.49
N GLU A 14 -21.51 -5.71 3.13
CA GLU A 14 -21.32 -5.67 4.60
C GLU A 14 -20.62 -4.40 5.09
N ILE A 15 -19.91 -3.67 4.22
CA ILE A 15 -19.11 -2.49 4.59
C ILE A 15 -19.73 -1.21 4.05
N ILE A 16 -20.32 -1.26 2.85
CA ILE A 16 -20.91 -0.10 2.17
C ILE A 16 -22.05 0.48 3.00
N HIS A 17 -22.05 1.81 3.18
CA HIS A 17 -23.12 2.52 3.87
C HIS A 17 -23.41 1.98 5.29
N THR A 18 -22.37 1.64 6.06
CA THR A 18 -22.52 1.11 7.42
C THR A 18 -22.41 2.20 8.50
N VAL A 19 -21.71 3.30 8.22
CA VAL A 19 -21.47 4.37 9.19
C VAL A 19 -22.28 5.61 8.84
N SER A 20 -23.25 5.96 9.69
CA SER A 20 -24.01 7.20 9.58
C SER A 20 -23.11 8.42 9.81
N THR A 21 -23.17 9.36 8.88
CA THR A 21 -22.40 10.61 8.91
C THR A 21 -23.18 11.77 9.55
N ASP A 22 -24.41 11.52 10.03
CA ASP A 22 -25.27 12.58 10.59
C ASP A 22 -24.82 13.00 11.99
N ALA A 23 -24.17 14.16 12.06
CA ALA A 23 -23.73 14.78 13.30
C ALA A 23 -24.20 16.24 13.40
N PRO A 24 -24.49 16.74 14.63
CA PRO A 24 -25.05 18.07 14.86
C PRO A 24 -24.09 19.21 14.54
N SER A 25 -22.77 18.98 14.57
CA SER A 25 -21.75 20.00 14.25
C SER A 25 -20.85 19.58 13.09
N ARG A 26 -20.30 20.56 12.35
CA ARG A 26 -19.34 20.32 11.26
C ARG A 26 -18.09 19.57 11.73
N GLY A 27 -17.60 19.86 12.94
CA GLY A 27 -16.44 19.17 13.53
C GLY A 27 -16.75 17.71 13.93
N ALA A 28 -17.89 17.46 14.57
CA ALA A 28 -18.31 16.10 14.90
C ALA A 28 -18.59 15.25 13.65
N ARG A 29 -19.05 15.89 12.56
CA ARG A 29 -19.22 15.26 11.26
C ARG A 29 -17.87 14.85 10.66
N PHE A 30 -16.90 15.76 10.65
CA PHE A 30 -15.55 15.47 10.19
C PHE A 30 -14.93 14.28 10.94
N LEU A 31 -15.06 14.24 12.26
CA LEU A 31 -14.57 13.12 13.09
C LEU A 31 -15.24 11.77 12.76
N ARG A 32 -16.47 11.75 12.22
CA ARG A 32 -17.12 10.51 11.76
C ARG A 32 -16.67 10.08 10.37
N PHE A 33 -16.16 11.02 9.57
CA PHE A 33 -15.55 10.72 8.28
C PHE A 33 -14.11 10.20 8.40
N LEU A 34 -13.40 10.53 9.48
CA LEU A 34 -12.09 9.97 9.76
C LEU A 34 -12.16 8.45 9.94
N GLY A 35 -11.16 7.73 9.44
CA GLY A 35 -11.03 6.28 9.57
C GLY A 35 -10.59 5.57 8.29
N PRO A 36 -11.27 5.74 7.14
CA PRO A 36 -10.92 5.09 5.88
C PRO A 36 -9.47 5.36 5.45
N GLY A 37 -9.03 6.62 5.57
CA GLY A 37 -7.66 7.04 5.29
C GLY A 37 -6.64 6.40 6.23
N PHE A 38 -6.97 6.25 7.51
CA PHE A 38 -6.09 5.58 8.48
C PHE A 38 -5.95 4.08 8.16
N LEU A 39 -7.05 3.39 7.82
CA LEU A 39 -6.98 2.01 7.35
C LEU A 39 -6.08 1.86 6.13
N VAL A 40 -6.15 2.80 5.19
CA VAL A 40 -5.32 2.74 3.98
C VAL A 40 -3.87 3.05 4.30
N SER A 41 -3.60 4.03 5.18
CA SER A 41 -2.25 4.44 5.58
C SER A 41 -1.42 3.33 6.23
N VAL A 42 -2.07 2.30 6.76
CA VAL A 42 -1.42 1.17 7.43
C VAL A 42 -0.60 0.32 6.49
N GLY A 43 -1.10 0.07 5.27
CA GLY A 43 -0.30 -0.66 4.29
C GLY A 43 0.99 0.09 3.93
N TYR A 44 1.02 1.41 4.13
CA TYR A 44 2.21 2.23 3.91
C TYR A 44 3.21 2.17 5.07
N MET A 45 2.95 1.35 6.09
CA MET A 45 3.78 1.15 7.28
C MET A 45 4.10 -0.34 7.49
N ASP A 46 3.89 -1.18 6.47
CA ASP A 46 4.08 -2.63 6.54
C ASP A 46 5.58 -3.01 6.64
N PRO A 47 5.92 -4.28 6.97
CA PRO A 47 7.32 -4.69 7.04
C PRO A 47 8.08 -4.60 5.71
N GLY A 48 7.36 -4.53 4.58
CA GLY A 48 7.92 -4.30 3.27
C GLY A 48 8.58 -2.93 3.14
N ASN A 49 7.87 -1.88 3.56
CA ASN A 49 8.39 -0.51 3.63
C ASN A 49 9.61 -0.43 4.56
N TRP A 50 9.57 -1.14 5.69
CA TRP A 50 10.68 -1.16 6.64
C TRP A 50 11.96 -1.68 6.00
N ALA A 51 11.87 -2.77 5.23
CA ALA A 51 13.05 -3.34 4.56
C ALA A 51 13.70 -2.32 3.61
N THR A 52 12.90 -1.64 2.78
CA THR A 52 13.42 -0.65 1.82
C THR A 52 13.98 0.60 2.50
N ASP A 53 13.34 1.07 3.59
CA ASP A 53 13.76 2.26 4.31
C ASP A 53 15.00 2.01 5.18
N LEU A 54 15.10 0.83 5.81
CA LEU A 54 16.28 0.42 6.57
C LEU A 54 17.48 0.18 5.65
N GLU A 55 17.29 -0.48 4.51
CA GLU A 55 18.36 -0.68 3.53
C GLU A 55 18.80 0.68 2.96
N GLY A 56 17.85 1.54 2.58
CA GLY A 56 18.13 2.87 2.07
C GLY A 56 18.91 3.73 3.07
N GLY A 57 18.47 3.78 4.32
CA GLY A 57 19.12 4.55 5.38
C GLY A 57 20.50 4.01 5.75
N SER A 58 20.66 2.69 5.86
CA SER A 58 21.93 2.09 6.24
C SER A 58 23.00 2.22 5.16
N ARG A 59 22.63 2.08 3.87
CA ARG A 59 23.57 2.12 2.75
C ARG A 59 23.84 3.53 2.23
N PHE A 60 22.80 4.38 2.18
CA PHE A 60 22.88 5.69 1.52
C PHE A 60 22.66 6.88 2.48
N GLY A 61 22.62 6.63 3.78
CA GLY A 61 22.38 7.66 4.78
C GLY A 61 21.03 8.34 4.56
N TYR A 62 20.99 9.67 4.69
CA TYR A 62 19.75 10.43 4.52
C TYR A 62 19.34 10.65 3.05
N THR A 63 20.17 10.23 2.08
CA THR A 63 20.04 10.61 0.66
C THR A 63 18.70 10.23 0.03
N LEU A 64 18.09 9.11 0.44
CA LEU A 64 16.82 8.65 -0.14
C LEU A 64 15.56 9.23 0.54
N LEU A 65 15.71 10.16 1.51
CA LEU A 65 14.56 10.81 2.16
C LEU A 65 13.65 11.57 1.19
N TRP A 66 14.23 12.23 0.19
CA TRP A 66 13.42 12.91 -0.83
C TRP A 66 12.60 11.91 -1.66
N VAL A 67 13.07 10.66 -1.84
CA VAL A 67 12.33 9.61 -2.55
C VAL A 67 11.10 9.21 -1.74
N ILE A 68 11.23 9.04 -0.42
CA ILE A 68 10.09 8.78 0.49
C ILE A 68 9.08 9.94 0.45
N LEU A 69 9.56 11.19 0.45
CA LEU A 69 8.68 12.35 0.34
C LEU A 69 7.94 12.37 -1.01
N ALA A 70 8.67 12.18 -2.10
CA ALA A 70 8.10 12.17 -3.44
C ALA A 70 7.08 11.02 -3.60
N SER A 71 7.41 9.80 -3.18
CA SER A 71 6.51 8.65 -3.25
C SER A 71 5.25 8.87 -2.41
N ASN A 72 5.37 9.50 -1.24
CA ASN A 72 4.21 9.81 -0.40
C ASN A 72 3.30 10.87 -1.04
N LEU A 73 3.86 11.89 -1.68
CA LEU A 73 3.07 12.88 -2.43
C LEU A 73 2.34 12.23 -3.62
N MET A 74 3.00 11.29 -4.31
CA MET A 74 2.36 10.49 -5.36
C MET A 74 1.21 9.67 -4.80
N ALA A 75 1.42 9.02 -3.66
CA ALA A 75 0.40 8.24 -2.97
C ALA A 75 -0.82 9.10 -2.57
N ILE A 76 -0.61 10.26 -1.96
CA ILE A 76 -1.70 11.18 -1.58
C ILE A 76 -2.54 11.55 -2.80
N LEU A 77 -1.90 11.86 -3.93
CA LEU A 77 -2.60 12.22 -5.16
C LEU A 77 -3.43 11.05 -5.69
N LEU A 78 -2.83 9.86 -5.82
CA LEU A 78 -3.50 8.68 -6.34
C LEU A 78 -4.64 8.23 -5.41
N GLN A 79 -4.43 8.29 -4.10
CA GLN A 79 -5.45 7.95 -3.11
C GLN A 79 -6.60 8.96 -3.10
N THR A 80 -6.33 10.23 -3.38
CA THR A 80 -7.39 11.24 -3.59
C THR A 80 -8.22 10.95 -4.85
N LEU A 81 -7.63 10.36 -5.90
CA LEU A 81 -8.39 9.89 -7.06
C LEU A 81 -9.28 8.69 -6.69
N CYS A 82 -8.82 7.78 -5.83
CA CYS A 82 -9.63 6.68 -5.30
C CYS A 82 -10.84 7.18 -4.51
N VAL A 83 -10.66 8.22 -3.67
CA VAL A 83 -11.76 8.87 -2.92
C VAL A 83 -12.83 9.39 -3.88
N ARG A 84 -12.42 10.10 -4.94
CA ARG A 84 -13.35 10.64 -5.96
C ARG A 84 -14.07 9.53 -6.71
N LEU A 85 -13.36 8.45 -7.07
CA LEU A 85 -13.95 7.30 -7.73
C LEU A 85 -14.99 6.61 -6.84
N GLY A 86 -14.64 6.32 -5.58
CA GLY A 86 -15.52 5.63 -4.66
C GLY A 86 -16.76 6.44 -4.28
N LEU A 87 -16.58 7.68 -3.81
CA LEU A 87 -17.70 8.52 -3.35
C LEU A 87 -18.47 9.20 -4.51
N GLY A 88 -17.76 9.62 -5.55
CA GLY A 88 -18.37 10.28 -6.72
C GLY A 88 -18.96 9.30 -7.71
N GLY A 89 -18.26 8.19 -7.99
CA GLY A 89 -18.67 7.16 -8.94
C GLY A 89 -19.51 6.03 -8.35
N GLY A 90 -19.52 5.86 -7.02
CA GLY A 90 -20.31 4.81 -6.35
C GLY A 90 -19.86 3.38 -6.67
N MET A 91 -18.61 3.21 -7.10
CA MET A 91 -18.03 1.91 -7.44
C MET A 91 -16.54 1.89 -7.08
N ASP A 92 -16.03 0.72 -6.73
CA ASP A 92 -14.59 0.55 -6.50
C ASP A 92 -13.82 0.42 -7.83
N LEU A 93 -12.49 0.55 -7.76
CA LEU A 93 -11.61 0.49 -8.92
C LEU A 93 -11.69 -0.84 -9.67
N ALA A 94 -11.85 -1.98 -8.97
CA ALA A 94 -11.92 -3.29 -9.61
C ALA A 94 -13.24 -3.46 -10.37
N GLN A 95 -14.36 -3.04 -9.77
CA GLN A 95 -15.67 -2.98 -10.42
C GLN A 95 -15.64 -2.06 -11.65
N ALA A 96 -15.04 -0.88 -11.52
CA ALA A 96 -14.93 0.08 -12.61
C ALA A 96 -14.11 -0.50 -13.78
N CYS A 97 -12.95 -1.10 -13.48
CA CYS A 97 -12.11 -1.78 -14.46
C CYS A 97 -12.88 -2.89 -15.19
N LYS A 98 -13.60 -3.75 -14.46
CA LYS A 98 -14.43 -4.80 -15.06
C LYS A 98 -15.53 -4.28 -15.96
N ALA A 99 -16.19 -3.18 -15.59
CA ALA A 99 -17.24 -2.58 -16.41
C ALA A 99 -16.72 -2.03 -17.75
N ILE A 100 -15.44 -1.66 -17.80
CA ILE A 100 -14.79 -1.04 -18.96
C ILE A 100 -14.10 -2.08 -19.83
N PHE A 101 -13.28 -2.94 -19.23
CA PHE A 101 -12.44 -3.90 -19.95
C PHE A 101 -13.20 -5.17 -20.33
N ASN A 102 -12.67 -5.90 -21.31
CA ASN A 102 -13.21 -7.21 -21.67
C ASN A 102 -12.83 -8.27 -20.63
N ARG A 103 -13.47 -9.44 -20.69
CA ARG A 103 -13.26 -10.53 -19.72
C ARG A 103 -11.78 -10.99 -19.64
N PRO A 104 -11.06 -11.22 -20.75
CA PRO A 104 -9.65 -11.64 -20.68
C PRO A 104 -8.77 -10.62 -19.94
N LEU A 105 -8.95 -9.33 -20.22
CA LEU A 105 -8.13 -8.30 -19.59
C LEU A 105 -8.49 -8.09 -18.12
N SER A 106 -9.76 -8.20 -17.77
CA SER A 106 -10.20 -8.18 -16.36
C SER A 106 -9.59 -9.34 -15.55
N VAL A 107 -9.52 -10.53 -16.15
CA VAL A 107 -8.87 -11.70 -15.54
C VAL A 107 -7.36 -11.49 -15.39
N LEU A 108 -6.70 -10.91 -16.40
CA LEU A 108 -5.28 -10.57 -16.32
C LEU A 108 -5.00 -9.56 -15.19
N LEU A 109 -5.78 -8.49 -15.09
CA LEU A 109 -5.65 -7.49 -14.03
C LEU A 109 -5.88 -8.09 -12.64
N TRP A 110 -6.86 -8.98 -12.51
CA TRP A 110 -7.10 -9.74 -11.29
C TRP A 110 -5.90 -10.60 -10.91
N LEU A 111 -5.35 -11.40 -11.84
CA LEU A 111 -4.17 -12.24 -11.59
C LEU A 111 -2.97 -11.41 -11.15
N LEU A 112 -2.69 -10.29 -11.82
CA LEU A 112 -1.59 -9.39 -11.45
C LEU A 112 -1.79 -8.82 -10.04
N ALA A 113 -3.02 -8.39 -9.72
CA ALA A 113 -3.35 -7.89 -8.39
C ALA A 113 -3.20 -8.97 -7.30
N GLU A 114 -3.63 -10.21 -7.54
CA GLU A 114 -3.44 -11.32 -6.60
C GLU A 114 -1.96 -11.64 -6.38
N ILE A 115 -1.14 -11.65 -7.44
CA ILE A 115 0.32 -11.85 -7.31
C ILE A 115 0.95 -10.76 -6.44
N ALA A 116 0.59 -9.50 -6.65
CA ALA A 116 1.09 -8.39 -5.84
C ALA A 116 0.64 -8.50 -4.37
N MET A 117 -0.58 -8.95 -4.11
CA MET A 117 -1.06 -9.18 -2.75
C MET A 117 -0.33 -10.35 -2.08
N ILE A 118 -0.08 -11.45 -2.78
CA ILE A 118 0.72 -12.56 -2.25
C ILE A 118 2.15 -12.09 -1.93
N ALA A 119 2.76 -11.27 -2.80
CA ALA A 119 4.08 -10.69 -2.54
C ALA A 119 4.09 -9.80 -1.28
N THR A 120 3.02 -9.03 -1.06
CA THR A 120 2.83 -8.24 0.17
C THR A 120 2.72 -9.17 1.39
N ASP A 121 1.88 -10.22 1.28
CA ASP A 121 1.64 -11.17 2.37
C ASP A 121 2.93 -11.92 2.77
N VAL A 122 3.81 -12.21 1.81
CA VAL A 122 5.16 -12.73 2.10
C VAL A 122 5.96 -11.77 2.97
N ALA A 123 5.91 -10.47 2.69
CA ALA A 123 6.62 -9.48 3.48
C ALA A 123 6.08 -9.38 4.91
N GLU A 124 4.76 -9.45 5.07
CA GLU A 124 4.10 -9.47 6.37
C GLU A 124 4.46 -10.70 7.20
N VAL A 125 4.47 -11.88 6.58
CA VAL A 125 4.83 -13.16 7.22
C VAL A 125 6.25 -13.10 7.73
N ILE A 126 7.20 -12.71 6.87
CA ILE A 126 8.61 -12.61 7.23
C ILE A 126 8.77 -11.58 8.35
N GLY A 127 8.23 -10.36 8.20
CA GLY A 127 8.34 -9.31 9.20
C GLY A 127 7.78 -9.72 10.57
N SER A 128 6.61 -10.37 10.60
CA SER A 128 6.00 -10.88 11.83
C SER A 128 6.80 -12.02 12.44
N ALA A 129 7.32 -12.95 11.63
CA ALA A 129 8.17 -14.05 12.10
C ALA A 129 9.47 -13.54 12.71
N VAL A 130 10.10 -12.52 12.09
CA VAL A 130 11.26 -11.85 12.65
C VAL A 130 10.89 -11.16 13.97
N ALA A 131 9.79 -10.41 14.02
CA ALA A 131 9.36 -9.77 15.27
C ALA A 131 9.16 -10.79 16.42
N LEU A 132 8.57 -11.94 16.12
CA LEU A 132 8.40 -13.04 17.09
C LEU A 132 9.74 -13.64 17.53
N ASN A 133 10.71 -13.78 16.61
CA ASN A 133 12.06 -14.20 16.94
C ASN A 133 12.74 -13.19 17.88
N LEU A 134 12.63 -11.90 17.59
CA LEU A 134 13.26 -10.83 18.36
C LEU A 134 12.66 -10.67 19.76
N LEU A 135 11.33 -10.79 19.89
CA LEU A 135 10.63 -10.59 21.16
C LEU A 135 10.62 -11.82 22.07
N PHE A 136 10.53 -13.02 21.49
CA PHE A 136 10.29 -14.26 22.24
C PHE A 136 11.37 -15.32 22.03
N GLY A 137 12.39 -15.06 21.20
CA GLY A 137 13.46 -16.02 20.92
C GLY A 137 13.00 -17.23 20.09
N LEU A 138 11.83 -17.16 19.44
CA LEU A 138 11.29 -18.26 18.64
C LEU A 138 12.11 -18.47 17.36
N ASN A 139 12.33 -19.71 16.94
CA ASN A 139 12.94 -20.00 15.63
C ASN A 139 12.08 -19.35 14.51
N LYS A 140 12.71 -18.70 13.53
CA LYS A 140 12.04 -18.04 12.40
C LYS A 140 11.04 -18.94 11.68
N VAL A 141 11.37 -20.21 11.43
CA VAL A 141 10.44 -21.16 10.78
C VAL A 141 9.19 -21.39 11.64
N ALA A 142 9.36 -21.52 12.95
CA ALA A 142 8.24 -21.62 13.89
C ALA A 142 7.42 -20.32 13.92
N GLY A 143 8.10 -19.16 13.87
CA GLY A 143 7.46 -17.85 13.73
C GLY A 143 6.59 -17.77 12.47
N VAL A 144 7.12 -18.18 11.32
CA VAL A 144 6.38 -18.23 10.05
C VAL A 144 5.14 -19.11 10.16
N VAL A 145 5.28 -20.33 10.71
CA VAL A 145 4.11 -21.22 10.92
C VAL A 145 3.09 -20.59 11.87
N LEU A 146 3.54 -19.94 12.95
CA LEU A 146 2.67 -19.28 13.91
C LEU A 146 1.88 -18.13 13.27
N THR A 147 2.48 -17.38 12.34
CA THR A 147 1.76 -16.32 11.61
C THR A 147 0.63 -16.86 10.75
N GLY A 148 0.65 -18.16 10.38
CA GLY A 148 -0.49 -18.82 9.74
C GLY A 148 -1.74 -18.91 10.61
N LEU A 149 -1.60 -18.73 11.94
CA LEU A 149 -2.73 -18.70 12.88
C LEU A 149 -3.43 -17.32 12.92
N ASP A 150 -2.94 -16.32 12.18
CA ASP A 150 -3.56 -15.00 12.10
C ASP A 150 -5.00 -15.03 11.55
N VAL A 151 -5.40 -16.11 10.87
CA VAL A 151 -6.78 -16.32 10.42
C VAL A 151 -7.73 -16.38 11.62
N ILE A 152 -7.28 -16.95 12.75
CA ILE A 152 -8.05 -17.00 14.00
C ILE A 152 -8.20 -15.59 14.57
N LEU A 153 -7.13 -14.80 14.52
CA LEU A 153 -7.16 -13.40 14.94
C LEU A 153 -8.13 -12.60 14.06
N LEU A 154 -8.03 -12.72 12.73
CA LEU A 154 -8.92 -12.07 11.77
C LEU A 154 -10.39 -12.45 12.03
N LEU A 155 -10.67 -13.75 12.22
CA LEU A 155 -12.01 -14.25 12.56
C LEU A 155 -12.56 -13.67 13.85
N GLY A 156 -11.69 -13.48 14.86
CA GLY A 156 -12.04 -12.78 16.10
C GLY A 156 -12.38 -11.32 15.84
N LEU A 157 -11.53 -10.62 15.08
CA LEU A 157 -11.64 -9.19 14.78
C LEU A 157 -12.90 -8.84 13.98
N MET A 158 -13.29 -9.69 13.03
CA MET A 158 -14.47 -9.46 12.20
C MET A 158 -15.79 -9.44 12.99
N LYS A 159 -15.83 -10.03 14.20
CA LYS A 159 -17.03 -9.98 15.06
C LYS A 159 -17.28 -8.62 15.71
N PHE A 160 -16.28 -7.72 15.72
CA PHE A 160 -16.33 -6.47 16.48
C PHE A 160 -16.92 -5.27 15.71
N GLY A 161 -17.24 -5.44 14.43
CA GLY A 161 -17.80 -4.38 13.58
C GLY A 161 -16.77 -3.32 13.17
N PHE A 162 -17.10 -2.55 12.13
CA PHE A 162 -16.12 -1.75 11.38
C PHE A 162 -15.46 -0.64 12.21
N ARG A 163 -16.20 0.12 13.04
CA ARG A 163 -15.61 1.20 13.85
C ARG A 163 -14.60 0.71 14.88
N LYS A 164 -14.78 -0.50 15.44
CA LYS A 164 -13.83 -1.09 16.38
C LYS A 164 -12.57 -1.56 15.66
N LEU A 165 -12.72 -2.07 14.44
CA LEU A 165 -11.60 -2.41 13.56
C LEU A 165 -10.79 -1.14 13.20
N GLU A 166 -11.45 -0.04 12.84
CA GLU A 166 -10.78 1.27 12.63
C GLU A 166 -10.02 1.74 13.87
N ALA A 167 -10.64 1.67 15.05
CA ALA A 167 -9.98 2.06 16.30
C ALA A 167 -8.76 1.17 16.62
N LEU A 168 -8.87 -0.15 16.42
CA LEU A 168 -7.75 -1.08 16.61
C LEU A 168 -6.58 -0.73 15.70
N VAL A 169 -6.86 -0.48 14.43
CA VAL A 169 -5.85 -0.11 13.44
C VAL A 169 -5.16 1.20 13.81
N ILE A 170 -5.92 2.21 14.25
CA ILE A 170 -5.36 3.47 14.75
C ILE A 170 -4.44 3.24 15.97
N VAL A 171 -4.81 2.35 16.89
CA VAL A 171 -3.95 1.99 18.03
C VAL A 171 -2.65 1.32 17.58
N LEU A 172 -2.71 0.41 16.61
CA LEU A 172 -1.51 -0.24 16.06
C LEU A 172 -0.58 0.78 15.39
N VAL A 173 -1.13 1.67 14.56
CA VAL A 173 -0.37 2.77 13.92
C VAL A 173 0.23 3.72 14.96
N GLY A 174 -0.55 4.11 15.97
CA GLY A 174 -0.06 4.95 17.06
C GLY A 174 1.08 4.28 17.83
N THR A 175 0.99 2.96 18.05
CA THR A 175 2.06 2.18 18.69
C THR A 175 3.34 2.20 17.86
N ILE A 176 3.24 1.97 16.55
CA ILE A 176 4.38 2.04 15.62
C ILE A 176 5.03 3.43 15.69
N GLY A 177 4.21 4.49 15.58
CA GLY A 177 4.67 5.87 15.61
C GLY A 177 5.38 6.23 16.92
N VAL A 178 4.83 5.85 18.07
CA VAL A 178 5.43 6.11 19.39
C VAL A 178 6.76 5.37 19.55
N CYS A 179 6.81 4.09 19.21
CA CYS A 179 8.05 3.29 19.29
C CYS A 179 9.17 3.89 18.44
N LEU A 180 8.87 4.25 17.18
CA LEU A 180 9.85 4.85 16.27
C LEU A 180 10.25 6.26 16.69
N PHE A 181 9.31 7.07 17.18
CA PHE A 181 9.60 8.40 17.70
C PHE A 181 10.59 8.35 18.85
N ILE A 182 10.38 7.44 19.82
CA ILE A 182 11.32 7.24 20.93
C ILE A 182 12.70 6.83 20.40
N ASN A 183 12.76 5.88 19.46
CA ASN A 183 14.02 5.42 18.89
C ASN A 183 14.78 6.52 18.13
N VAL A 184 14.09 7.31 17.30
CA VAL A 184 14.70 8.46 16.59
C VAL A 184 15.16 9.54 17.56
N PHE A 185 14.37 9.82 18.60
CA PHE A 185 14.76 10.78 19.64
C PHE A 185 16.05 10.35 20.34
N LYS A 186 16.17 9.06 20.70
CA LYS A 186 17.39 8.51 21.30
C LYS A 186 18.58 8.47 20.34
N ALA A 187 18.32 8.28 19.04
CA ALA A 187 19.37 8.26 18.02
C ALA A 187 20.02 9.63 17.75
N ALA A 188 19.39 10.72 18.19
CA ALA A 188 19.89 12.09 18.07
C ALA A 188 20.47 12.41 16.67
N PRO A 189 19.66 12.30 15.59
CA PRO A 189 20.14 12.51 14.23
C PRO A 189 20.55 13.96 13.99
N ALA A 190 21.41 14.16 12.98
CA ALA A 190 21.80 15.49 12.52
C ALA A 190 20.67 16.12 11.71
N TRP A 191 19.75 16.82 12.38
CA TRP A 191 18.55 17.41 11.78
C TRP A 191 18.82 18.34 10.60
N GLY A 192 19.96 19.05 10.60
CA GLY A 192 20.39 19.87 9.46
C GLY A 192 20.60 19.04 8.18
N SER A 193 21.26 17.88 8.30
CA SER A 193 21.45 16.96 7.18
C SER A 193 20.12 16.33 6.75
N VAL A 194 19.28 15.90 7.70
CA VAL A 194 17.93 15.36 7.43
C VAL A 194 17.10 16.33 6.61
N ALA A 195 17.00 17.59 7.03
CA ALA A 195 16.24 18.62 6.31
C ALA A 195 16.82 18.88 4.91
N SER A 196 18.15 18.90 4.79
CA SER A 196 18.82 19.13 3.51
C SER A 196 18.62 18.00 2.49
N SER A 197 18.39 16.77 2.96
CA SER A 197 18.18 15.58 2.15
C SER A 197 16.73 15.36 1.71
N LEU A 198 15.80 16.22 2.14
CA LEU A 198 14.45 16.27 1.57
C LEU A 198 14.41 16.87 0.17
N ILE A 199 15.49 17.58 -0.23
CA ILE A 199 15.65 18.14 -1.57
C ILE A 199 16.48 17.16 -2.41
N PRO A 200 16.03 16.80 -3.63
CA PRO A 200 16.81 15.94 -4.53
C PRO A 200 18.10 16.66 -4.94
N ARG A 201 19.25 16.12 -4.55
CA ARG A 201 20.58 16.64 -4.93
C ARG A 201 21.28 15.79 -5.99
N GLU A 202 21.11 14.47 -5.89
CA GLU A 202 21.75 13.51 -6.78
C GLU A 202 20.73 12.51 -7.29
N LYS A 203 20.89 12.10 -8.56
CA LYS A 203 20.05 11.06 -9.16
C LYS A 203 20.53 9.70 -8.66
N PRO A 204 19.64 8.87 -8.05
CA PRO A 204 19.99 7.51 -7.65
C PRO A 204 20.47 6.69 -8.84
N SER A 205 21.58 5.97 -8.67
CA SER A 205 22.17 5.08 -9.68
C SER A 205 22.51 3.72 -9.08
N GLY A 206 22.56 2.67 -9.90
CA GLY A 206 22.85 1.30 -9.48
C GLY A 206 21.92 0.83 -8.35
N ASP A 207 22.50 0.36 -7.25
CA ASP A 207 21.76 -0.12 -6.08
C ASP A 207 20.85 0.94 -5.46
N ALA A 208 21.24 2.22 -5.48
CA ALA A 208 20.40 3.30 -4.95
C ALA A 208 19.10 3.44 -5.77
N LEU A 209 19.17 3.18 -7.08
CA LEU A 209 17.99 3.17 -7.94
C LEU A 209 17.08 1.98 -7.63
N ARG A 210 17.65 0.78 -7.40
CA ARG A 210 16.87 -0.41 -6.99
C ARG A 210 16.12 -0.14 -5.68
N ILE A 211 16.78 0.43 -4.68
CA ILE A 211 16.11 0.77 -3.41
C ILE A 211 15.08 1.88 -3.64
N ALA A 212 15.37 2.92 -4.42
CA ALA A 212 14.41 3.98 -4.71
C ALA A 212 13.13 3.44 -5.39
N ILE A 213 13.27 2.48 -6.32
CA ILE A 213 12.13 1.79 -6.94
C ILE A 213 11.39 0.93 -5.92
N GLY A 214 12.12 0.25 -5.03
CA GLY A 214 11.56 -0.46 -3.88
C GLY A 214 10.73 0.47 -2.99
N ILE A 215 11.26 1.64 -2.60
CA ILE A 215 10.56 2.66 -1.80
C ILE A 215 9.29 3.13 -2.51
N ILE A 216 9.36 3.39 -3.83
CA ILE A 216 8.17 3.81 -4.61
C ILE A 216 7.12 2.70 -4.64
N GLY A 217 7.51 1.44 -4.87
CA GLY A 217 6.61 0.29 -4.88
C GLY A 217 5.98 -0.01 -3.53
N ALA A 218 6.78 0.07 -2.46
CA ALA A 218 6.36 -0.11 -1.08
C ALA A 218 5.45 1.05 -0.62
N THR A 219 5.73 2.28 -1.04
CA THR A 219 4.86 3.41 -0.73
C THR A 219 3.57 3.31 -1.54
N VAL A 220 3.63 3.29 -2.87
CA VAL A 220 2.42 3.33 -3.69
C VAL A 220 1.92 1.91 -3.92
N MET A 221 1.28 1.33 -2.90
CA MET A 221 0.73 -0.02 -2.96
C MET A 221 -0.51 -0.11 -3.86
N PRO A 222 -0.53 -1.02 -4.86
CA PRO A 222 -1.67 -1.10 -5.76
C PRO A 222 -2.95 -1.62 -5.12
N HIS A 223 -2.84 -2.62 -4.23
CA HIS A 223 -3.99 -3.18 -3.52
C HIS A 223 -4.68 -2.13 -2.65
N ASN A 224 -3.93 -1.15 -2.13
CA ASN A 224 -4.48 -0.02 -1.39
C ASN A 224 -5.28 0.94 -2.28
N LEU A 225 -5.00 1.04 -3.58
CA LEU A 225 -5.85 1.81 -4.50
C LEU A 225 -7.24 1.18 -4.62
N TYR A 226 -7.30 -0.14 -4.76
CA TYR A 226 -8.56 -0.89 -4.78
C TYR A 226 -9.29 -0.77 -3.44
N LEU A 227 -8.60 -1.06 -2.32
CA LEU A 227 -9.15 -0.97 -0.98
C LEU A 227 -9.74 0.42 -0.70
N HIS A 228 -8.98 1.48 -0.96
CA HIS A 228 -9.41 2.82 -0.62
C HIS A 228 -10.65 3.24 -1.42
N SER A 229 -10.71 2.90 -2.70
CA SER A 229 -11.88 3.19 -3.55
C SER A 229 -13.15 2.48 -3.08
N SER A 230 -13.04 1.35 -2.38
CA SER A 230 -14.16 0.64 -1.78
C SER A 230 -14.50 1.16 -0.38
N ILE A 231 -13.49 1.34 0.48
CA ILE A 231 -13.68 1.60 1.91
C ILE A 231 -14.24 2.99 2.21
N VAL A 232 -14.00 3.96 1.33
CA VAL A 232 -14.63 5.30 1.42
C VAL A 232 -16.16 5.22 1.27
N GLN A 233 -16.67 4.19 0.58
CA GLN A 233 -18.11 3.96 0.41
C GLN A 233 -18.78 3.41 1.68
N SER A 234 -18.01 3.09 2.73
CA SER A 234 -18.56 2.70 4.04
C SER A 234 -19.37 3.81 4.70
N ARG A 235 -19.10 5.07 4.34
CA ARG A 235 -19.81 6.23 4.85
C ARG A 235 -21.14 6.38 4.11
N GLN A 236 -22.23 6.52 4.87
CA GLN A 236 -23.53 6.91 4.32
C GLN A 236 -23.48 8.39 3.97
N VAL A 237 -23.47 8.71 2.67
CA VAL A 237 -23.37 10.08 2.17
C VAL A 237 -24.61 10.41 1.35
N PRO A 238 -25.44 11.37 1.79
CA PRO A 238 -26.52 11.91 0.97
C PRO A 238 -26.00 12.52 -0.33
N GLU A 239 -26.75 12.37 -1.43
CA GLU A 239 -26.37 12.88 -2.76
C GLU A 239 -26.05 14.39 -2.75
N ASP A 240 -26.83 15.19 -2.01
CA ASP A 240 -26.65 16.64 -1.88
C ASP A 240 -25.34 17.05 -1.17
N ARG A 241 -24.68 16.11 -0.47
CA ARG A 241 -23.49 16.37 0.35
C ARG A 241 -22.23 15.66 -0.13
N LYS A 242 -22.25 15.06 -1.33
CA LYS A 242 -21.08 14.35 -1.89
C LYS A 242 -19.84 15.23 -1.99
N HIS A 243 -19.96 16.51 -2.34
CA HIS A 243 -18.84 17.46 -2.36
C HIS A 243 -18.17 17.62 -0.98
N GLU A 244 -18.97 17.78 0.07
CA GLU A 244 -18.45 17.89 1.44
C GLU A 244 -17.76 16.59 1.87
N ALA A 245 -18.35 15.44 1.53
CA ALA A 245 -17.81 14.13 1.86
C ALA A 245 -16.48 13.86 1.16
N ILE A 246 -16.37 14.16 -0.15
CA ILE A 246 -15.12 14.04 -0.90
C ILE A 246 -14.05 14.93 -0.29
N LYS A 247 -14.38 16.17 0.09
CA LYS A 247 -13.42 17.08 0.74
C LYS A 247 -12.97 16.55 2.11
N ALA A 248 -13.88 16.03 2.92
CA ALA A 248 -13.57 15.44 4.22
C ALA A 248 -12.68 14.20 4.09
N ALA A 249 -13.04 13.26 3.19
CA ALA A 249 -12.26 12.06 2.91
C ALA A 249 -10.89 12.39 2.29
N THR A 250 -10.79 13.45 1.47
CA THR A 250 -9.50 13.93 0.97
C THR A 250 -8.60 14.40 2.11
N TRP A 251 -9.14 15.16 3.08
CA TRP A 251 -8.37 15.58 4.25
C TRP A 251 -7.98 14.42 5.16
N ASP A 252 -8.88 13.46 5.38
CA ASP A 252 -8.58 12.20 6.09
C ASP A 252 -7.40 11.47 5.43
N THR A 253 -7.40 11.38 4.10
CA THR A 253 -6.31 10.78 3.31
C THR A 253 -4.99 11.53 3.50
N VAL A 254 -5.01 12.87 3.36
CA VAL A 254 -3.80 13.70 3.47
C VAL A 254 -3.20 13.59 4.88
N ILE A 255 -4.01 13.62 5.92
CA ILE A 255 -3.56 13.52 7.31
C ILE A 255 -2.99 12.12 7.58
N SER A 256 -3.71 11.08 7.17
CA SER A 256 -3.32 9.69 7.44
C SER A 256 -2.04 9.30 6.71
N LEU A 257 -1.91 9.61 5.41
CA LEU A 257 -0.69 9.37 4.65
C LEU A 257 0.43 10.34 5.02
N GLY A 258 0.11 11.54 5.53
CA GLY A 258 1.08 12.42 6.17
C GLY A 258 1.74 11.76 7.38
N ALA A 259 0.96 11.06 8.22
CA ALA A 259 1.50 10.27 9.32
C ALA A 259 2.36 9.09 8.83
N ALA A 260 1.95 8.40 7.76
CA ALA A 260 2.75 7.35 7.12
C ALA A 260 4.12 7.83 6.65
N PHE A 261 4.19 9.04 6.06
CA PHE A 261 5.47 9.65 5.69
C PHE A 261 6.41 9.79 6.88
N PHE A 262 5.92 10.27 8.03
CA PHE A 262 6.77 10.43 9.20
C PHE A 262 7.26 9.08 9.76
N VAL A 263 6.46 8.02 9.65
CA VAL A 263 6.87 6.66 10.02
C VAL A 263 8.00 6.18 9.10
N ASN A 264 7.83 6.24 7.78
CA ASN A 264 8.84 5.81 6.80
C ASN A 264 10.12 6.66 6.91
N ALA A 265 9.99 7.97 7.04
CA ALA A 265 11.12 8.86 7.28
C ALA A 265 11.83 8.54 8.60
N ALA A 266 11.11 8.22 9.68
CA ALA A 266 11.69 7.84 10.96
C ALA A 266 12.52 6.55 10.85
N ILE A 267 12.05 5.55 10.09
CA ILE A 267 12.78 4.30 9.86
C ILE A 267 14.09 4.57 9.12
N LEU A 268 14.05 5.33 8.03
CA LEU A 268 15.24 5.68 7.26
C LEU A 268 16.21 6.53 8.09
N ILE A 269 15.72 7.54 8.81
CA ILE A 269 16.54 8.40 9.69
C ILE A 269 17.20 7.57 10.78
N LEU A 270 16.46 6.66 11.43
CA LEU A 270 17.00 5.75 12.44
C LEU A 270 18.12 4.89 11.84
N ALA A 271 17.89 4.29 10.66
CA ALA A 271 18.89 3.47 10.00
C ALA A 271 20.14 4.25 9.60
N ALA A 272 19.98 5.48 9.09
CA ALA A 272 21.08 6.35 8.74
C ALA A 272 21.85 6.85 9.96
N ALA A 273 21.17 7.17 11.06
CA ALA A 273 21.81 7.66 12.28
C ALA A 273 22.61 6.56 13.00
N VAL A 274 22.07 5.35 13.05
CA VAL A 274 22.62 4.23 13.82
C VAL A 274 23.54 3.34 12.98
N PHE A 275 23.17 2.99 11.76
CA PHE A 275 23.86 1.93 10.99
C PHE A 275 24.82 2.47 9.92
N HIS A 276 24.49 3.60 9.28
CA HIS A 276 25.34 4.15 8.21
C HIS A 276 26.70 4.63 8.74
N LYS A 277 26.71 5.32 9.90
CA LYS A 277 27.96 5.77 10.55
C LYS A 277 28.84 4.61 11.03
N GLY A 278 28.24 3.46 11.32
CA GLY A 278 28.94 2.25 11.76
C GLY A 278 29.57 1.45 10.61
N GLY A 279 29.32 1.80 9.35
CA GLY A 279 29.86 1.12 8.17
C GLY A 279 29.32 -0.29 7.92
N THR A 280 28.31 -0.73 8.68
CA THR A 280 27.68 -2.05 8.52
C THR A 280 26.36 -1.92 7.77
N PRO A 281 26.28 -2.30 6.49
CA PRO A 281 25.01 -2.37 5.79
C PRO A 281 24.09 -3.37 6.49
N VAL A 282 22.83 -2.98 6.70
CA VAL A 282 21.85 -3.84 7.34
C VAL A 282 21.37 -4.87 6.32
N ALA A 283 21.89 -6.09 6.43
CA ALA A 283 21.47 -7.21 5.58
C ALA A 283 20.19 -7.91 6.06
N SER A 284 19.74 -7.62 7.29
CA SER A 284 18.56 -8.25 7.89
C SER A 284 17.90 -7.40 8.98
N LEU A 285 16.61 -7.64 9.21
CA LEU A 285 15.84 -6.99 10.29
C LEU A 285 16.39 -7.38 11.67
N GLU A 286 16.93 -8.59 11.80
CA GLU A 286 17.61 -9.05 13.01
C GLU A 286 18.87 -8.24 13.28
N ARG A 287 19.67 -8.01 12.23
CA ARG A 287 20.89 -7.24 12.38
C ARG A 287 20.60 -5.80 12.78
N ALA A 288 19.52 -5.21 12.24
CA ALA A 288 19.05 -3.90 12.70
C ALA A 288 18.76 -3.93 14.21
N HIS A 289 18.01 -4.93 14.69
CA HIS A 289 17.67 -5.07 16.11
C HIS A 289 18.90 -5.29 17.01
N GLU A 290 19.81 -6.18 16.62
CA GLU A 290 21.05 -6.46 17.35
C GLU A 290 21.90 -5.20 17.53
N LEU A 291 21.97 -4.36 16.49
CA LEU A 291 22.74 -3.11 16.51
C LEU A 291 22.05 -2.00 17.31
N LEU A 292 20.73 -2.07 17.54
CA LEU A 292 20.01 -1.11 18.39
C LEU A 292 20.36 -1.28 19.88
N THR A 293 20.57 -2.51 20.35
CA THR A 293 20.88 -2.77 21.78
C THR A 293 22.16 -2.08 22.27
N PRO A 294 23.33 -2.22 21.61
CA PRO A 294 24.55 -1.57 22.06
C PRO A 294 24.54 -0.05 21.82
N THR A 295 23.78 0.43 20.83
CA THR A 295 23.82 1.84 20.41
C THR A 295 22.80 2.69 21.15
N LEU A 296 21.57 2.20 21.32
CA LEU A 296 20.43 2.93 21.91
C LEU A 296 19.89 2.27 23.19
N GLY A 297 20.42 1.11 23.58
CA GLY A 297 20.01 0.36 24.76
C GLY A 297 18.91 -0.68 24.48
N PRO A 298 18.71 -1.64 25.40
CA PRO A 298 17.82 -2.80 25.21
C PRO A 298 16.35 -2.41 25.00
N VAL A 299 15.88 -1.33 25.63
CA VAL A 299 14.51 -0.82 25.46
C VAL A 299 14.24 -0.43 24.01
N ALA A 300 15.22 0.13 23.29
CA ALA A 300 15.05 0.54 21.90
C ALA A 300 14.84 -0.66 20.96
N ALA A 301 15.53 -1.75 21.24
CA ALA A 301 15.42 -3.01 20.52
C ALA A 301 14.04 -3.65 20.74
N VAL A 302 13.54 -3.68 21.98
CA VAL A 302 12.17 -4.14 22.28
C VAL A 302 11.12 -3.28 21.59
N LEU A 303 11.24 -1.95 21.63
CA LEU A 303 10.31 -1.04 20.95
C LEU A 303 10.29 -1.28 19.43
N PHE A 304 11.45 -1.56 18.83
CA PHE A 304 11.56 -1.93 17.42
C PHE A 304 10.82 -3.24 17.12
N GLY A 305 11.03 -4.29 17.92
CA GLY A 305 10.32 -5.57 17.78
C GLY A 305 8.80 -5.44 17.93
N VAL A 306 8.33 -4.67 18.91
CA VAL A 306 6.90 -4.40 19.13
C VAL A 306 6.29 -3.67 17.95
N ALA A 307 6.96 -2.64 17.43
CA ALA A 307 6.48 -1.89 16.27
C ALA A 307 6.46 -2.76 14.99
N LEU A 308 7.47 -3.62 14.79
CA LEU A 308 7.50 -4.55 13.66
C LEU A 308 6.35 -5.57 13.74
N LEU A 309 6.04 -6.09 14.93
CA LEU A 309 4.90 -6.99 15.12
C LEU A 309 3.57 -6.26 14.87
N ALA A 310 3.41 -5.05 15.42
CA ALA A 310 2.20 -4.24 15.22
C ALA A 310 1.96 -3.92 13.73
N SER A 311 3.03 -3.59 13.01
CA SER A 311 3.03 -3.38 11.55
C SER A 311 2.51 -4.62 10.81
N GLY A 312 3.08 -5.79 11.05
CA GLY A 312 2.64 -7.04 10.42
C GLY A 312 1.16 -7.37 10.67
N GLN A 313 0.68 -7.20 11.92
CA GLN A 313 -0.73 -7.45 12.26
C GLN A 313 -1.69 -6.48 11.58
N SER A 314 -1.28 -5.21 11.47
CA SER A 314 -2.11 -4.16 10.88
C SER A 314 -2.30 -4.36 9.37
N SER A 315 -1.23 -4.76 8.66
CA SER A 315 -1.27 -5.02 7.21
C SER A 315 -2.11 -6.25 6.84
N THR A 316 -2.13 -7.27 7.70
CA THR A 316 -2.94 -8.48 7.54
C THR A 316 -4.44 -8.18 7.42
N ILE A 317 -4.94 -7.21 8.19
CA ILE A 317 -6.34 -6.79 8.15
C ILE A 317 -6.65 -6.14 6.79
N THR A 318 -5.80 -5.21 6.36
CA THR A 318 -6.00 -4.46 5.12
C THR A 318 -5.82 -5.32 3.89
N GLY A 319 -4.85 -6.23 3.88
CA GLY A 319 -4.61 -7.17 2.77
C GLY A 319 -5.80 -8.09 2.54
N THR A 320 -6.45 -8.56 3.60
CA THR A 320 -7.66 -9.40 3.48
C THR A 320 -8.82 -8.62 2.85
N LEU A 321 -9.07 -7.38 3.32
CA LEU A 321 -10.12 -6.51 2.78
C LEU A 321 -9.85 -6.11 1.33
N ALA A 322 -8.62 -5.67 1.03
CA ALA A 322 -8.20 -5.28 -0.31
C ALA A 322 -8.38 -6.43 -1.28
N GLY A 323 -8.01 -7.62 -0.84
CA GLY A 323 -8.24 -8.82 -1.60
C GLY A 323 -9.71 -9.04 -1.93
N GLN A 324 -10.59 -9.01 -0.93
CA GLN A 324 -12.03 -9.22 -1.17
C GLN A 324 -12.56 -8.26 -2.23
N VAL A 325 -12.20 -6.98 -2.14
CA VAL A 325 -12.53 -5.96 -3.13
C VAL A 325 -12.03 -6.34 -4.52
N VAL A 326 -10.76 -6.75 -4.65
CA VAL A 326 -10.17 -7.16 -5.95
C VAL A 326 -10.89 -8.36 -6.55
N MET A 327 -11.13 -9.42 -5.77
CA MET A 327 -11.75 -10.65 -6.26
C MET A 327 -13.22 -10.48 -6.60
N GLU A 328 -13.99 -9.80 -5.75
CA GLU A 328 -15.40 -9.54 -6.00
C GLU A 328 -15.57 -8.55 -7.16
N GLY A 329 -14.76 -7.49 -7.18
CA GLY A 329 -14.80 -6.46 -8.22
C GLY A 329 -14.46 -7.00 -9.61
N PHE A 330 -13.38 -7.78 -9.75
CA PHE A 330 -13.00 -8.35 -11.04
C PHE A 330 -13.75 -9.65 -11.40
N MET A 331 -13.91 -10.59 -10.46
CA MET A 331 -14.38 -11.94 -10.75
C MET A 331 -15.84 -12.21 -10.32
N ASN A 332 -16.46 -11.34 -9.51
CA ASN A 332 -17.76 -11.59 -8.85
C ASN A 332 -17.77 -12.88 -8.01
N TRP A 333 -16.62 -13.36 -7.54
CA TRP A 333 -16.55 -14.52 -6.66
C TRP A 333 -16.76 -14.10 -5.22
N LYS A 334 -17.72 -14.74 -4.54
CA LYS A 334 -18.04 -14.46 -3.13
C LYS A 334 -17.47 -15.58 -2.26
N ILE A 335 -16.27 -15.36 -1.76
CA ILE A 335 -15.59 -16.29 -0.83
C ILE A 335 -15.57 -15.62 0.53
N LYS A 336 -15.89 -16.38 1.60
CA LYS A 336 -15.81 -15.84 2.95
C LYS A 336 -14.37 -15.40 3.25
N PRO A 337 -14.16 -14.27 3.95
CA PRO A 337 -12.83 -13.70 4.17
C PRO A 337 -11.85 -14.67 4.84
N GLN A 338 -12.32 -15.53 5.74
CA GLN A 338 -11.52 -16.59 6.38
C GLN A 338 -10.90 -17.58 5.38
N PHE A 339 -11.68 -18.06 4.41
CA PHE A 339 -11.19 -19.04 3.43
C PHE A 339 -10.24 -18.38 2.46
N ARG A 340 -10.57 -17.15 2.05
CA ARG A 340 -9.66 -16.34 1.24
C ARG A 340 -8.33 -16.17 1.95
N ARG A 341 -8.34 -15.76 3.22
CA ARG A 341 -7.13 -15.57 4.02
C ARG A 341 -6.32 -16.84 4.12
N MET A 342 -6.94 -17.99 4.37
CA MET A 342 -6.25 -19.28 4.39
C MET A 342 -5.56 -19.60 3.07
N ILE A 343 -6.19 -19.30 1.93
CA ILE A 343 -5.62 -19.53 0.60
C ILE A 343 -4.42 -18.59 0.38
N THR A 344 -4.61 -17.28 0.55
CA THR A 344 -3.53 -16.30 0.30
C THR A 344 -2.36 -16.51 1.25
N ARG A 345 -2.64 -16.79 2.52
CA ARG A 345 -1.62 -17.08 3.53
C ARG A 345 -0.92 -18.40 3.25
N GLY A 346 -1.63 -19.46 2.85
CA GLY A 346 -1.02 -20.72 2.43
C GLY A 346 -0.07 -20.55 1.24
N LEU A 347 -0.45 -19.73 0.26
CA LEU A 347 0.39 -19.40 -0.89
C LEU A 347 1.61 -18.53 -0.52
N ALA A 348 1.50 -17.71 0.52
CA ALA A 348 2.60 -16.85 1.00
C ALA A 348 3.56 -17.58 1.95
N LEU A 349 3.08 -18.55 2.74
CA LEU A 349 3.91 -19.31 3.69
C LEU A 349 5.01 -20.10 2.99
N VAL A 350 4.72 -20.72 1.85
CA VAL A 350 5.70 -21.52 1.10
C VAL A 350 6.93 -20.69 0.67
N PRO A 351 6.79 -19.58 -0.09
CA PRO A 351 7.93 -18.74 -0.44
C PRO A 351 8.58 -18.08 0.79
N ALA A 352 7.81 -17.73 1.83
CA ALA A 352 8.38 -17.19 3.06
C ALA A 352 9.31 -18.18 3.79
N ILE A 353 8.88 -19.44 3.93
CA ILE A 353 9.72 -20.51 4.51
C ILE A 353 10.98 -20.70 3.67
N LEU A 354 10.86 -20.76 2.34
CA LEU A 354 12.01 -20.90 1.44
C LEU A 354 13.00 -19.74 1.58
N ILE A 355 12.51 -18.49 1.64
CA ILE A 355 13.38 -17.32 1.85
C ILE A 355 14.11 -17.46 3.18
N VAL A 356 13.38 -17.74 4.27
CA VAL A 356 13.94 -17.84 5.62
C VAL A 356 14.97 -18.97 5.76
N THR A 357 14.75 -20.11 5.11
CA THR A 357 15.67 -21.27 5.22
C THR A 357 16.86 -21.16 4.27
N LEU A 358 16.69 -20.60 3.08
CA LEU A 358 17.74 -20.54 2.06
C LEU A 358 18.65 -19.31 2.18
N THR A 359 18.17 -18.22 2.78
CA THR A 359 18.95 -16.98 2.85
C THR A 359 19.83 -16.85 4.09
N GLU A 360 19.77 -17.82 5.03
CA GLU A 360 20.56 -17.85 6.28
C GLU A 360 20.59 -16.50 7.03
N GLY A 361 19.48 -15.75 6.98
CA GLY A 361 19.38 -14.42 7.58
C GLY A 361 19.71 -13.24 6.66
N ARG A 362 19.57 -13.37 5.33
CA ARG A 362 19.53 -12.24 4.36
C ARG A 362 18.11 -11.96 3.88
N ASP A 363 17.17 -11.93 4.82
CA ASP A 363 15.72 -11.86 4.55
C ASP A 363 15.30 -10.54 3.86
N ILE A 364 16.08 -9.45 4.01
CA ILE A 364 15.78 -8.14 3.41
C ILE A 364 15.78 -8.18 1.88
N ASP A 365 16.66 -8.95 1.24
CA ASP A 365 16.68 -9.04 -0.23
C ASP A 365 15.38 -9.61 -0.79
N GLY A 366 14.81 -10.62 -0.10
CA GLY A 366 13.51 -11.20 -0.42
C GLY A 366 12.37 -10.22 -0.20
N LEU A 367 12.40 -9.47 0.90
CA LEU A 367 11.42 -8.42 1.20
C LEU A 367 11.44 -7.30 0.14
N VAL A 368 12.62 -6.81 -0.22
CA VAL A 368 12.79 -5.77 -1.25
C VAL A 368 12.34 -6.28 -2.61
N LEU A 369 12.60 -7.55 -2.93
CA LEU A 369 12.11 -8.16 -4.17
C LEU A 369 10.57 -8.18 -4.22
N SER A 370 9.90 -8.50 -3.12
CA SER A 370 8.44 -8.40 -3.04
C SER A 370 7.95 -6.99 -3.39
N GLN A 371 8.61 -5.95 -2.88
CA GLN A 371 8.24 -4.55 -3.16
C GLN A 371 8.48 -4.15 -4.63
N VAL A 372 9.51 -4.71 -5.25
CA VAL A 372 9.73 -4.54 -6.69
C VAL A 372 8.59 -5.18 -7.50
N ILE A 373 8.07 -6.35 -7.10
CA ILE A 373 6.91 -6.98 -7.75
C ILE A 373 5.68 -6.08 -7.63
N LEU A 374 5.45 -5.44 -6.47
CA LEU A 374 4.38 -4.45 -6.30
C LEU A 374 4.56 -3.27 -7.25
N SER A 375 5.78 -2.73 -7.35
CA SER A 375 6.09 -1.63 -8.27
C SER A 375 5.76 -2.00 -9.71
N LEU A 376 6.12 -3.22 -10.16
CA LEU A 376 5.83 -3.71 -11.51
C LEU A 376 4.33 -3.81 -11.81
N GLN A 377 3.52 -4.14 -10.81
CA GLN A 377 2.06 -4.21 -10.96
C GLN A 377 1.42 -2.81 -11.02
N LEU A 378 2.00 -1.83 -10.33
CA LEU A 378 1.41 -0.52 -10.09
C LEU A 378 0.87 0.23 -11.33
N PRO A 379 1.55 0.26 -12.49
CA PRO A 379 1.01 0.91 -13.70
C PRO A 379 -0.36 0.36 -14.12
N PHE A 380 -0.60 -0.95 -13.93
CA PHE A 380 -1.86 -1.60 -14.27
C PHE A 380 -3.03 -1.19 -13.36
N ALA A 381 -2.76 -0.60 -12.20
CA ALA A 381 -3.78 0.00 -11.34
C ALA A 381 -3.88 1.53 -11.55
N VAL A 382 -2.74 2.21 -11.68
CA VAL A 382 -2.67 3.68 -11.80
C VAL A 382 -3.32 4.19 -13.08
N PHE A 383 -2.99 3.61 -14.25
CA PHE A 383 -3.55 4.11 -15.50
C PHE A 383 -5.08 3.96 -15.56
N PRO A 384 -5.67 2.79 -15.24
CA PRO A 384 -7.12 2.69 -15.15
C PRO A 384 -7.73 3.68 -14.16
N LEU A 385 -7.15 3.83 -12.97
CA LEU A 385 -7.64 4.78 -11.97
C LEU A 385 -7.70 6.20 -12.51
N VAL A 386 -6.62 6.70 -13.12
CA VAL A 386 -6.53 8.06 -13.65
C VAL A 386 -7.51 8.26 -14.81
N LEU A 387 -7.61 7.30 -15.72
CA LEU A 387 -8.53 7.35 -16.86
C LEU A 387 -9.99 7.40 -16.41
N ILE A 388 -10.35 6.56 -15.44
CA ILE A 388 -11.72 6.46 -14.93
C ILE A 388 -12.07 7.71 -14.12
N ALA A 389 -11.20 8.13 -13.21
CA ALA A 389 -11.42 9.31 -12.38
C ALA A 389 -11.52 10.60 -13.21
N ALA A 390 -10.87 10.67 -14.38
CA ALA A 390 -10.95 11.82 -15.28
C ALA A 390 -12.24 11.89 -16.12
N ASN A 391 -13.03 10.81 -16.20
CA ASN A 391 -14.18 10.78 -17.09
C ASN A 391 -15.41 11.51 -16.51
N LYS A 392 -15.70 12.67 -17.10
CA LYS A 392 -16.89 13.49 -16.79
C LYS A 392 -18.22 12.82 -17.13
N ALA A 393 -18.27 11.95 -18.14
CA ALA A 393 -19.51 11.23 -18.48
C ALA A 393 -19.93 10.26 -17.36
N LYS A 394 -18.95 9.69 -16.62
CA LYS A 394 -19.21 8.75 -15.53
C LYS A 394 -19.29 9.42 -14.16
N LEU A 395 -18.37 10.35 -13.86
CA LEU A 395 -18.29 10.99 -12.54
C LEU A 395 -18.97 12.37 -12.48
N GLY A 396 -19.47 12.88 -13.60
CA GLY A 396 -20.13 14.19 -13.66
C GLY A 396 -19.24 15.31 -13.11
N GLU A 397 -19.79 16.06 -12.15
CA GLU A 397 -19.11 17.15 -11.43
C GLU A 397 -17.98 16.66 -10.50
N TYR A 398 -17.95 15.38 -10.12
CA TYR A 398 -16.96 14.80 -9.21
C TYR A 398 -15.68 14.33 -9.92
N ALA A 399 -15.66 14.39 -11.25
CA ALA A 399 -14.52 14.01 -12.07
C ALA A 399 -13.25 14.77 -11.66
N ALA A 400 -12.10 14.10 -11.78
CA ALA A 400 -10.80 14.67 -11.47
C ALA A 400 -10.54 15.90 -12.35
N PRO A 401 -10.07 17.02 -11.77
CA PRO A 401 -9.68 18.19 -12.53
C PRO A 401 -8.46 17.87 -13.39
N LYS A 402 -8.30 18.60 -14.51
CA LYS A 402 -7.22 18.35 -15.49
C LYS A 402 -5.83 18.29 -14.86
N TRP A 403 -5.55 19.11 -13.86
CA TRP A 403 -4.25 19.11 -13.19
C TRP A 403 -3.98 17.78 -12.45
N MET A 404 -4.97 17.21 -11.75
CA MET A 404 -4.83 15.90 -11.09
C MET A 404 -4.66 14.79 -12.13
N THR A 405 -5.38 14.86 -13.25
CA THR A 405 -5.23 13.90 -14.35
C THR A 405 -3.83 13.96 -14.95
N VAL A 406 -3.31 15.15 -15.25
CA VAL A 406 -1.96 15.33 -15.81
C VAL A 406 -0.91 14.82 -14.84
N LEU A 407 -1.00 15.16 -13.57
CA LEU A 407 -0.08 14.65 -12.55
C LEU A 407 -0.21 13.13 -12.37
N GLY A 408 -1.41 12.57 -12.37
CA GLY A 408 -1.63 11.14 -12.28
C GLY A 408 -1.04 10.36 -13.45
N VAL A 409 -1.18 10.88 -14.68
CA VAL A 409 -0.53 10.32 -15.87
C VAL A 409 0.99 10.43 -15.75
N LEU A 410 1.52 11.58 -15.34
CA LEU A 410 2.95 11.79 -15.14
C LEU A 410 3.52 10.78 -14.12
N ILE A 411 2.84 10.58 -12.99
CA ILE A 411 3.22 9.60 -11.96
C ILE A 411 3.23 8.19 -12.56
N GLY A 412 2.16 7.78 -13.24
CA GLY A 412 2.08 6.48 -13.90
C GLY A 412 3.20 6.28 -14.93
N THR A 413 3.52 7.31 -15.71
CA THR A 413 4.62 7.28 -16.68
C THR A 413 5.99 7.18 -16.00
N VAL A 414 6.26 7.96 -14.94
CA VAL A 414 7.53 7.91 -14.21
C VAL A 414 7.75 6.52 -13.60
N ILE A 415 6.74 5.98 -12.91
CA ILE A 415 6.79 4.63 -12.32
C ILE A 415 7.07 3.59 -13.42
N THR A 416 6.36 3.70 -14.54
CA THR A 416 6.55 2.79 -15.69
C THR A 416 7.97 2.84 -16.23
N LEU A 417 8.51 4.04 -16.44
CA LEU A 417 9.87 4.21 -16.97
C LEU A 417 10.92 3.68 -15.99
N LEU A 418 10.74 3.91 -14.69
CA LEU A 418 11.62 3.37 -13.65
C LEU A 418 11.60 1.83 -13.63
N ASN A 419 10.41 1.23 -13.70
CA ASN A 419 10.26 -0.22 -13.78
C ASN A 419 10.87 -0.82 -15.04
N ILE A 420 10.68 -0.17 -16.19
CA ILE A 420 11.30 -0.60 -17.46
C ILE A 420 12.83 -0.56 -17.34
N ASN A 421 13.38 0.52 -16.77
CA ASN A 421 14.82 0.65 -16.59
C ASN A 421 15.38 -0.43 -15.66
N PHE A 422 14.70 -0.72 -14.55
CA PHE A 422 15.08 -1.80 -13.64
C PHE A 422 15.04 -3.18 -14.30
N MET A 423 13.99 -3.46 -15.08
CA MET A 423 13.89 -4.71 -15.83
C MET A 423 14.99 -4.82 -16.88
N ALA A 424 15.41 -3.69 -17.47
CA ALA A 424 16.51 -3.62 -18.42
C ALA A 424 17.83 -4.04 -17.81
N ASP A 425 18.16 -3.45 -16.68
CA ASP A 425 19.41 -3.70 -15.97
C ASP A 425 19.51 -5.14 -15.46
N LYS A 426 18.37 -5.76 -15.10
CA LYS A 426 18.35 -7.10 -14.47
C LYS A 426 18.20 -8.27 -15.45
N PHE A 427 17.40 -8.11 -16.52
CA PHE A 427 17.02 -9.23 -17.40
C PHE A 427 17.39 -9.03 -18.88
N GLY A 428 17.92 -7.86 -19.26
CA GLY A 428 18.29 -7.53 -20.64
C GLY A 428 17.10 -7.18 -21.56
N TRP A 429 17.40 -6.55 -22.70
CA TRP A 429 16.43 -5.96 -23.64
C TRP A 429 15.30 -6.85 -24.23
N PRO A 430 15.44 -8.18 -24.40
CA PRO A 430 14.38 -8.99 -25.03
C PRO A 430 13.08 -9.10 -24.22
N LEU A 431 13.17 -9.21 -22.88
CA LEU A 431 12.00 -9.24 -21.99
C LEU A 431 11.33 -7.85 -21.87
N ILE A 432 12.09 -6.77 -22.08
CA ILE A 432 11.61 -5.38 -22.06
C ILE A 432 10.67 -5.11 -23.22
N VAL A 433 11.01 -5.52 -24.45
CA VAL A 433 10.19 -5.24 -25.63
C VAL A 433 8.82 -5.92 -25.47
N GLY A 434 8.78 -7.13 -24.91
CA GLY A 434 7.53 -7.83 -24.60
C GLY A 434 6.70 -7.11 -23.52
N GLY A 435 7.32 -6.73 -22.40
CA GLY A 435 6.62 -6.04 -21.29
C GLY A 435 6.19 -4.61 -21.62
N ALA A 436 7.06 -3.83 -22.27
CA ALA A 436 6.77 -2.46 -22.71
C ALA A 436 5.77 -2.43 -23.87
N ALA A 437 5.82 -3.38 -24.82
CA ALA A 437 4.78 -3.51 -25.85
C ALA A 437 3.46 -4.00 -25.26
N ALA A 438 3.48 -4.88 -24.24
CA ALA A 438 2.27 -5.28 -23.53
C ALA A 438 1.66 -4.11 -22.74
N LEU A 439 2.49 -3.26 -22.11
CA LEU A 439 2.02 -2.10 -21.35
C LEU A 439 1.58 -0.95 -22.24
N ALA A 440 2.35 -0.60 -23.28
CA ALA A 440 1.98 0.40 -24.27
C ALA A 440 0.75 -0.07 -25.07
N GLY A 441 0.70 -1.35 -25.41
CA GLY A 441 -0.47 -2.02 -25.97
C GLY A 441 -1.66 -1.93 -25.03
N PHE A 442 -1.49 -2.21 -23.73
CA PHE A 442 -2.54 -2.08 -22.73
C PHE A 442 -3.01 -0.63 -22.53
N VAL A 443 -2.11 0.35 -22.49
CA VAL A 443 -2.46 1.77 -22.33
C VAL A 443 -3.15 2.31 -23.60
N TYR A 444 -2.63 1.98 -24.79
CA TYR A 444 -3.25 2.37 -26.06
C TYR A 444 -4.60 1.68 -26.26
N TRP A 445 -4.68 0.37 -25.99
CA TRP A 445 -5.90 -0.41 -26.09
C TRP A 445 -6.94 0.02 -25.06
N SER A 446 -6.53 0.28 -23.81
CA SER A 446 -7.43 0.80 -22.78
C SER A 446 -8.01 2.14 -23.21
N GLN A 447 -7.20 3.09 -23.72
CA GLN A 447 -7.71 4.34 -24.28
C GLN A 447 -8.64 4.13 -25.48
N PHE A 448 -8.35 3.17 -26.37
CA PHE A 448 -9.15 2.88 -27.56
C PHE A 448 -10.51 2.23 -27.23
N VAL A 449 -10.52 1.18 -26.39
CA VAL A 449 -11.75 0.53 -25.90
C VAL A 449 -12.60 1.47 -25.07
N TYR A 450 -11.94 2.33 -24.27
CA TYR A 450 -12.63 3.37 -23.52
C TYR A 450 -13.36 4.34 -24.44
N ARG A 451 -12.67 4.88 -25.45
CA ARG A 451 -13.27 5.77 -26.47
C ARG A 451 -14.35 5.07 -27.30
N ALA A 452 -14.23 3.76 -27.55
CA ALA A 452 -15.22 2.99 -28.28
C ALA A 452 -16.52 2.80 -27.48
N LYS A 453 -16.43 2.59 -26.16
CA LYS A 453 -17.62 2.48 -25.29
C LYS A 453 -18.34 3.81 -25.08
N ASP A 454 -17.62 4.94 -25.01
CA ASP A 454 -18.24 6.27 -24.92
C ASP A 454 -19.06 6.62 -26.19
N ARG A 455 -18.69 6.07 -27.37
CA ARG A 455 -19.48 6.23 -28.61
C ARG A 455 -20.77 5.43 -28.63
N VAL A 456 -20.82 4.27 -27.97
CA VAL A 456 -22.00 3.38 -27.95
C VAL A 456 -23.05 3.81 -26.91
N VAL A 457 -22.72 4.74 -26.02
CA VAL A 457 -23.67 5.32 -25.02
C VAL A 457 -24.17 6.71 -25.45
N ALA A 458 -23.60 7.27 -26.52
CA ALA A 458 -24.00 8.56 -27.10
C ALA A 458 -24.96 8.44 -28.29
N ASP A 459 -25.15 7.22 -28.80
CA ASP A 459 -26.24 6.82 -29.72
C ASP A 459 -27.27 5.97 -28.94
#